data_AF-A0A4Q5P662-F1
#
_entry.id   AF-A0A4Q5P662-F1
#
_cell.length_a   1.000
_cell.length_b   1.000
_cell.length_c   1.000
_cell.angle_alpha   90.00
_cell.angle_beta   90.00
_cell.angle_gamma   90.00
#
_symmetry.space_group_name_H-M   'P 1'
#
loop_
_entity.id
_entity.type
_entity.pdbx_description
1 polymer ?
#
loop_
_entity_poly.entity_id
_entity_poly.type
_entity_poly.pdbx_seq_one_letter_code
_entity_poly.pdbx_strand_id
1 'polypeptide(L)'
;MQVSSVAAFGFLALVLLPTAPSQANIQQGRNLARLYCMKCHSIDKVSPSPLRIAPPFRTLHERYPIESLQEALAEGIVTGHPSMPEFQFDPDQINDLLQFLKSLE
;
A
#
# COMPACT_ATOMS: atom_id res chain seq x y z
N MET A 1 -18.64 9.82 67.28
CA MET A 1 -19.29 9.98 65.96
C MET A 1 -18.33 10.73 65.05
N GLN A 2 -17.58 10.03 64.21
CA GLN A 2 -16.89 10.61 63.06
C GLN A 2 -16.58 9.46 62.09
N VAL A 3 -17.46 9.32 61.11
CA VAL A 3 -17.23 8.55 59.89
C VAL A 3 -16.79 9.55 58.84
N SER A 4 -15.70 9.30 58.13
CA SER A 4 -15.34 10.10 56.95
C SER A 4 -14.72 9.20 55.89
N SER A 5 -15.58 8.93 54.89
CA SER A 5 -15.34 8.63 53.48
C SER A 5 -13.96 8.14 53.06
N VAL A 6 -13.91 6.86 52.69
CA VAL A 6 -12.89 6.33 51.79
C VAL A 6 -13.28 6.72 50.37
N ALA A 7 -12.53 7.63 49.75
CA ALA A 7 -12.68 7.95 48.33
C ALA A 7 -12.13 6.79 47.49
N ALA A 8 -13.01 6.07 46.80
CA ALA A 8 -12.62 5.03 45.85
C ALA A 8 -12.07 5.68 44.57
N PHE A 9 -10.75 5.64 44.39
CA PHE A 9 -10.11 5.96 43.12
C PHE A 9 -10.39 4.84 42.12
N GLY A 10 -11.32 5.09 41.20
CA GLY A 10 -11.59 4.18 40.07
C GLY A 10 -10.39 4.14 39.13
N PHE A 11 -9.71 3.00 39.07
CA PHE A 11 -8.72 2.71 38.03
C PHE A 11 -9.46 2.51 36.70
N LEU A 12 -9.41 3.51 35.81
CA LEU A 12 -9.87 3.38 34.43
C LEU A 12 -8.82 2.55 33.68
N ALA A 13 -9.07 1.25 33.53
CA ALA A 13 -8.21 0.36 32.76
C ALA A 13 -8.33 0.72 31.26
N LEU A 14 -7.28 1.34 30.72
CA LEU A 14 -7.14 1.60 29.29
C LEU A 14 -6.88 0.27 28.57
N VAL A 15 -7.91 -0.29 27.93
CA VAL A 15 -7.78 -1.50 27.12
C VAL A 15 -7.10 -1.14 25.80
N LEU A 16 -5.81 -1.49 25.65
CA LEU A 16 -5.15 -1.47 24.35
C LEU A 16 -5.67 -2.65 23.52
N LEU A 17 -6.58 -2.37 22.60
CA LEU A 17 -7.00 -3.33 21.59
C LEU A 17 -5.85 -3.53 20.60
N PRO A 18 -5.44 -4.78 20.31
CA PRO A 18 -4.49 -5.03 19.25
C PRO A 18 -5.14 -4.66 17.91
N THR A 19 -4.53 -3.72 17.19
CA THR A 19 -4.85 -3.47 15.78
C THR A 19 -4.33 -4.65 14.98
N ALA A 20 -5.22 -5.52 14.51
CA ALA A 20 -4.86 -6.57 13.56
C ALA A 20 -4.36 -5.92 12.25
N PRO A 21 -3.33 -6.49 11.60
CA PRO A 21 -2.92 -6.01 10.28
C PRO A 21 -4.11 -6.10 9.32
N SER A 22 -4.33 -5.01 8.56
CA SER A 22 -5.34 -4.99 7.52
C SER A 22 -5.05 -6.09 6.49
N GLN A 23 -6.05 -6.89 6.16
CA GLN A 23 -5.90 -7.86 5.07
C GLN A 23 -5.84 -7.09 3.74
N ALA A 24 -4.78 -7.32 2.98
CA ALA A 24 -4.58 -6.63 1.72
C ALA A 24 -5.77 -6.80 0.74
N ASN A 25 -6.15 -5.70 0.11
CA ASN A 25 -7.33 -5.53 -0.72
C ASN A 25 -6.92 -5.23 -2.17
N ILE A 26 -7.02 -6.26 -3.03
CA ILE A 26 -6.68 -6.17 -4.46
C ILE A 26 -7.46 -5.04 -5.18
N GLN A 27 -8.72 -4.80 -4.80
CA GLN A 27 -9.51 -3.76 -5.45
C GLN A 27 -9.02 -2.35 -5.09
N GLN A 28 -8.56 -2.17 -3.85
CA GLN A 28 -7.94 -0.92 -3.42
C GLN A 28 -6.58 -0.72 -4.11
N GLY A 29 -5.76 -1.77 -4.23
CA GLY A 29 -4.50 -1.73 -4.98
C GLY A 29 -4.71 -1.35 -6.45
N ARG A 30 -5.75 -1.89 -7.08
CA ARG A 30 -6.15 -1.50 -8.45
C ARG A 30 -6.55 -0.02 -8.53
N ASN A 31 -7.24 0.51 -7.52
CA ASN A 31 -7.63 1.92 -7.50
C ASN A 31 -6.42 2.84 -7.34
N LEU A 32 -5.45 2.47 -6.49
CA LEU A 32 -4.16 3.15 -6.38
C LEU A 32 -3.42 3.14 -7.72
N ALA A 33 -3.31 1.97 -8.37
CA ALA A 33 -2.66 1.87 -9.67
C ALA A 33 -3.34 2.72 -10.75
N ARG A 34 -4.67 2.83 -10.75
CA ARG A 34 -5.42 3.74 -11.63
C ARG A 34 -5.08 5.20 -11.38
N LEU A 35 -5.04 5.60 -10.11
CA LEU A 35 -4.83 6.99 -9.73
C LEU A 35 -3.40 7.46 -10.00
N TYR A 36 -2.41 6.64 -9.66
CA TYR A 36 -1.00 7.04 -9.64
C TYR A 36 -0.18 6.51 -10.82
N CYS A 37 -0.53 5.34 -11.37
CA CYS A 37 0.35 4.62 -12.30
C CYS A 37 -0.18 4.57 -13.74
N MET A 38 -1.51 4.54 -13.93
CA MET A 38 -2.16 4.27 -15.22
C MET A 38 -1.90 5.34 -16.28
N LYS A 39 -1.49 6.56 -15.90
CA LYS A 39 -1.08 7.59 -16.86
C LYS A 39 0.08 7.12 -17.76
N CYS A 40 0.95 6.27 -17.24
CA CYS A 40 2.13 5.78 -17.95
C CYS A 40 2.06 4.27 -18.23
N HIS A 41 1.59 3.48 -17.27
CA HIS A 41 1.60 2.02 -17.34
C HIS A 41 0.22 1.45 -17.72
N SER A 42 0.20 0.40 -18.55
CA SER A 42 -0.99 -0.44 -18.63
C SER A 42 -1.12 -1.26 -17.35
N ILE A 43 -2.32 -1.29 -16.79
CA ILE A 43 -2.67 -1.99 -15.55
C ILE A 43 -3.64 -3.16 -15.80
N ASP A 44 -3.88 -3.50 -17.07
CA ASP A 44 -4.75 -4.60 -17.46
C ASP A 44 -3.96 -5.71 -18.18
N LYS A 45 -4.67 -6.79 -18.53
CA LYS A 45 -4.05 -8.00 -19.09
C LYS A 45 -3.75 -7.92 -20.59
N VAL A 46 -4.17 -6.87 -21.30
CA VAL A 46 -4.20 -6.88 -22.77
C VAL A 46 -3.68 -5.60 -23.43
N SER A 47 -3.93 -4.43 -22.86
CA SER A 47 -3.61 -3.16 -23.50
C SER A 47 -2.11 -2.86 -23.47
N PRO A 48 -1.58 -2.14 -24.46
CA PRO A 48 -0.24 -1.56 -24.36
C PRO A 48 -0.24 -0.41 -23.33
N SER A 49 0.92 -0.14 -22.74
CA SER A 49 1.10 1.04 -21.89
C SER A 49 0.87 2.34 -22.68
N PRO A 50 0.20 3.36 -22.09
CA PRO A 50 0.06 4.67 -22.72
C PRO A 50 1.41 5.32 -23.05
N LEU A 51 2.41 5.15 -22.18
CA LEU A 51 3.78 5.56 -22.44
C LEU A 51 4.60 4.36 -22.93
N ARG A 52 5.14 4.44 -24.15
CA ARG A 52 5.83 3.31 -24.82
C ARG A 52 7.00 2.74 -24.01
N ILE A 53 7.74 3.58 -23.30
CA ILE A 53 8.89 3.15 -22.49
C ILE A 53 8.49 2.53 -21.14
N ALA A 54 7.24 2.71 -20.70
CA ALA A 54 6.75 2.18 -19.45
C ALA A 54 6.25 0.75 -19.66
N PRO A 55 6.83 -0.27 -18.99
CA PRO A 55 6.38 -1.64 -19.16
C PRO A 55 4.93 -1.81 -18.65
N PRO A 56 4.10 -2.63 -19.31
CA PRO A 56 2.79 -2.99 -18.77
C PRO A 56 2.99 -3.80 -17.49
N PHE A 57 2.13 -3.59 -16.48
CA PHE A 57 2.33 -4.20 -15.17
C PHE A 57 2.26 -5.73 -15.17
N ARG A 58 1.52 -6.33 -16.12
CA ARG A 58 1.50 -7.79 -16.31
C ARG A 58 2.85 -8.42 -16.62
N THR A 59 3.85 -7.64 -17.07
CA THR A 59 5.21 -8.15 -17.35
C THR A 59 6.23 -7.76 -16.28
N LEU A 60 5.80 -7.15 -15.15
CA LEU A 60 6.73 -6.71 -14.11
C LEU A 60 7.42 -7.90 -13.43
N HIS A 61 6.66 -8.95 -13.11
CA HIS A 61 7.14 -10.15 -12.43
C HIS A 61 8.23 -10.90 -13.21
N GLU A 62 8.28 -10.73 -14.54
CA GLU A 62 9.31 -11.31 -15.40
C GLU A 62 10.70 -10.68 -15.16
N ARG A 63 10.75 -9.48 -14.56
CA ARG A 63 12.00 -8.73 -14.33
C ARG A 63 12.50 -8.88 -12.90
N TYR A 64 11.59 -8.96 -11.94
CA TYR A 64 11.90 -9.09 -10.51
C TYR A 64 10.65 -9.53 -9.72
N PRO A 65 10.82 -10.13 -8.52
CA PRO A 65 9.69 -10.42 -7.63
C PRO A 65 8.92 -9.14 -7.29
N ILE A 66 7.58 -9.20 -7.33
CA ILE A 66 6.74 -8.01 -7.09
C ILE A 66 6.99 -7.41 -5.70
N GLU A 67 7.25 -8.25 -4.70
CA GLU A 67 7.51 -7.85 -3.31
C GLU A 67 8.77 -6.99 -3.17
N SER A 68 9.73 -7.09 -4.10
CA SER A 68 10.93 -6.24 -4.10
C SER A 68 10.64 -4.76 -4.31
N LEU A 69 9.43 -4.41 -4.75
CA LEU A 69 8.99 -3.02 -4.89
C LEU A 69 8.62 -2.35 -3.57
N GLN A 70 8.49 -3.10 -2.46
CA GLN A 70 7.98 -2.57 -1.19
C GLN A 70 8.81 -1.37 -0.67
N GLU A 71 10.13 -1.48 -0.66
CA GLU A 71 11.01 -0.42 -0.17
C GLU A 71 10.91 0.83 -1.05
N ALA A 72 10.97 0.67 -2.37
CA ALA A 72 10.80 1.77 -3.32
C ALA A 72 9.41 2.43 -3.18
N LEU A 73 8.36 1.68 -2.89
CA LEU A 73 7.03 2.23 -2.65
C LEU A 73 6.90 2.97 -1.31
N ALA A 74 7.68 2.56 -0.30
CA ALA A 74 7.72 3.18 1.01
C ALA A 74 8.55 4.47 1.04
N GLU A 75 9.72 4.45 0.40
CA GLU A 75 10.66 5.59 0.41
C GLU A 75 10.38 6.60 -0.71
N GLY A 76 9.59 6.20 -1.71
CA GLY A 76 9.26 6.99 -2.88
C GLY A 76 9.79 6.34 -4.14
N ILE A 77 8.94 6.16 -5.15
CA ILE A 77 9.32 5.43 -6.37
C ILE A 77 10.31 6.24 -7.21
N VAL A 78 11.60 6.14 -6.89
CA VAL A 78 12.69 6.68 -7.68
C VAL A 78 13.16 5.58 -8.64
N THR A 79 12.63 5.59 -9.86
CA THR A 79 13.21 4.78 -10.93
C THR A 79 14.34 5.54 -11.60
N GLY A 80 15.29 4.83 -12.23
CA GLY A 80 16.42 5.43 -12.94
C GLY A 80 16.06 6.27 -14.17
N HIS A 81 14.81 6.72 -14.31
CA HIS A 81 14.35 7.60 -15.37
C HIS A 81 13.41 8.70 -14.82
N PRO A 82 13.70 9.99 -15.06
CA PRO A 82 13.03 11.12 -14.40
C PRO A 82 11.56 11.33 -14.80
N SER A 83 11.05 10.58 -15.77
CA SER A 83 9.65 10.71 -16.23
C SER A 83 8.64 9.99 -15.32
N MET A 84 9.08 9.13 -14.41
CA MET A 84 8.20 8.51 -13.42
C MET A 84 8.08 9.45 -12.22
N PRO A 85 6.87 9.94 -11.88
CA PRO A 85 6.71 10.79 -10.71
C PRO A 85 6.96 10.00 -9.42
N GLU A 86 7.48 10.69 -8.41
CA GLU A 86 7.67 10.13 -7.08
C GLU A 86 6.35 10.20 -6.29
N PHE A 87 5.98 9.07 -5.71
CA PHE A 87 4.88 8.96 -4.75
C PHE A 87 5.35 8.04 -3.61
N GLN A 88 4.99 8.39 -2.38
CA GLN A 88 5.13 7.53 -1.21
C GLN A 88 3.75 7.00 -0.83
N PHE A 89 3.71 5.74 -0.41
CA PHE A 89 2.49 5.06 0.02
C PHE A 89 2.64 4.61 1.48
N ASP A 90 1.55 4.63 2.22
CA ASP A 90 1.52 4.05 3.56
C ASP A 90 1.55 2.51 3.49
N PRO A 91 1.99 1.80 4.55
CA PRO A 91 2.17 0.34 4.52
C PRO A 91 0.96 -0.46 4.00
N ASP A 92 -0.26 -0.07 4.38
CA ASP A 92 -1.49 -0.73 3.91
C ASP A 92 -1.71 -0.53 2.40
N GLN A 93 -1.43 0.68 1.89
CA GLN A 93 -1.53 0.99 0.47
C GLN A 93 -0.49 0.22 -0.35
N ILE A 94 0.73 0.06 0.19
CA ILE A 94 1.78 -0.74 -0.43
C ILE A 94 1.31 -2.19 -0.54
N ASN A 95 0.83 -2.78 0.55
CA ASN A 95 0.34 -4.16 0.56
C ASN A 95 -0.80 -4.37 -0.44
N ASP A 96 -1.76 -3.45 -0.49
CA ASP A 96 -2.87 -3.48 -1.44
C ASP A 96 -2.36 -3.43 -2.89
N LEU A 97 -1.44 -2.50 -3.19
CA LEU A 97 -0.87 -2.33 -4.51
C LEU A 97 -0.05 -3.55 -4.95
N LEU A 98 0.82 -4.07 -4.09
CA LEU A 98 1.62 -5.26 -4.37
C LEU A 98 0.73 -6.48 -4.67
N GLN A 99 -0.35 -6.68 -3.91
CA GLN A 99 -1.29 -7.77 -4.15
C GLN A 99 -2.04 -7.59 -5.48
N PHE A 100 -2.37 -6.36 -5.85
CA PHE A 100 -2.91 -6.10 -7.18
C PHE A 100 -1.89 -6.41 -8.29
N LEU A 101 -0.65 -5.95 -8.17
CA LEU A 101 0.41 -6.23 -9.15
C LEU A 101 0.65 -7.75 -9.31
N LYS A 102 0.68 -8.47 -8.19
CA LYS A 102 0.80 -9.93 -8.17
C LYS A 102 -0.38 -10.65 -8.84
N SER A 103 -1.58 -10.09 -8.79
CA SER A 103 -2.74 -10.66 -9.49
C SER A 103 -2.67 -10.57 -11.04
N LEU A 104 -1.68 -9.84 -11.56
CA LEU A 104 -1.42 -9.69 -12.99
C LEU A 104 -0.37 -10.66 -13.53
N GLU A 105 0.25 -11.47 -12.66
CA GLU A 105 1.01 -12.66 -13.06
C GLU A 105 0.16 -13.61 -13.93
#